data_AF-K0TCS2-F1
#
_entry.id   AF-K0TCS2-F1
#
_cell.length_a   1.000
_cell.length_b   1.000
_cell.length_c   1.000
_cell.angle_alpha   90.00
_cell.angle_beta   90.00
_cell.angle_gamma   90.00
#
_symmetry.space_group_name_H-M   'P 1'
#
loop_
_entity.id
_entity.type
_entity.pdbx_description
1 polymer ?
#
loop_
_entity_poly.entity_id
_entity_poly.type
_entity_poly.pdbx_seq_one_letter_code
_entity_poly.pdbx_strand_id
1 'polypeptide(L)'
;MMSPLRYNQVSDYASIGVRRAVSVNFSFVPAVPTALKLTISQLQAVEKGNREHGERFEYNSIITNMLGWLIEHLTDYNSAEFFSKRIWSKMGAESDASIAMDDLRFPLWDGFGFSGTLRDLARFGELTRNNGKVIDNLGTCEKVV
;
A
#
# COMPACT_ATOMS: atom_id res chain seq x y z
N MET A 1 9.05 -9.42 -7.27
CA MET A 1 8.87 -10.52 -6.31
C MET A 1 9.00 -11.85 -7.05
N MET A 2 9.48 -12.92 -6.42
CA MET A 2 9.73 -14.20 -7.12
C MET A 2 8.51 -15.14 -7.08
N SER A 3 7.36 -14.65 -7.55
CA SER A 3 6.09 -15.40 -7.54
C SER A 3 5.73 -15.93 -8.93
N PRO A 4 5.18 -17.15 -9.05
CA PRO A 4 4.74 -17.70 -10.32
C PRO A 4 3.31 -17.25 -10.65
N LEU A 5 3.04 -15.94 -10.61
CA LEU A 5 1.70 -15.39 -10.90
C LEU A 5 1.63 -14.93 -12.35
N ARG A 6 0.53 -15.25 -13.01
CA ARG A 6 0.23 -14.74 -14.35
C ARG A 6 -0.52 -13.41 -14.21
N TYR A 7 0.21 -12.31 -14.24
CA TYR A 7 -0.33 -10.96 -14.10
C TYR A 7 0.35 -10.01 -15.07
N ASN A 8 -0.42 -9.28 -15.86
CA ASN A 8 0.10 -8.29 -16.80
C ASN A 8 -0.30 -6.89 -16.34
N GLN A 9 0.67 -6.16 -15.80
CA GLN A 9 0.44 -4.83 -15.25
C GLN A 9 -0.28 -3.91 -16.25
N VAL A 10 0.14 -3.90 -17.52
CA VAL A 10 -0.39 -2.94 -18.50
C VAL A 10 -1.86 -3.18 -18.83
N SER A 11 -2.30 -4.44 -18.96
CA SER A 11 -3.70 -4.76 -19.29
C SER A 11 -4.60 -4.78 -18.07
N ASP A 12 -4.08 -5.23 -16.93
CA ASP A 12 -4.91 -5.55 -15.77
C ASP A 12 -5.20 -4.30 -14.91
N TYR A 13 -4.35 -3.26 -14.98
CA TYR A 13 -4.59 -1.94 -14.37
C TYR A 13 -5.81 -1.21 -14.96
N ALA A 14 -6.07 -1.35 -16.27
CA ALA A 14 -7.20 -0.68 -16.92
C ALA A 14 -8.58 -1.15 -16.40
N SER A 15 -8.59 -2.27 -15.65
CA SER A 15 -9.79 -2.78 -15.00
C SER A 15 -9.98 -2.30 -13.56
N ILE A 16 -9.01 -1.57 -12.99
CA ILE A 16 -9.11 -0.92 -11.68
C ILE A 16 -9.75 0.44 -11.88
N GLY A 17 -11.05 0.55 -11.57
CA GLY A 17 -11.75 1.82 -11.52
C GLY A 17 -11.28 2.67 -10.35
N VAL A 18 -10.21 3.45 -10.52
CA VAL A 18 -9.75 4.40 -9.49
C VAL A 18 -10.73 5.56 -9.42
N ARG A 19 -11.44 5.72 -8.29
CA ARG A 19 -12.46 6.77 -8.16
C ARG A 19 -12.15 7.85 -7.13
N ARG A 20 -11.24 7.64 -6.15
CA ARG A 20 -10.91 8.65 -5.12
C ARG A 20 -9.51 8.48 -4.54
N ALA A 21 -8.82 9.61 -4.31
CA ALA A 21 -7.72 9.71 -3.35
C ALA A 21 -8.30 10.15 -2.00
N VAL A 22 -8.04 9.41 -0.93
CA VAL A 22 -8.49 9.77 0.42
C VAL A 22 -7.28 10.26 1.19
N SER A 23 -7.29 11.55 1.57
CA SER A 23 -6.36 12.05 2.57
C SER A 23 -6.59 11.34 3.88
N VAL A 24 -5.54 11.09 4.66
CA VAL A 24 -5.67 10.51 6.02
C VAL A 24 -6.46 11.45 6.96
N ASN A 25 -6.97 12.58 6.45
CA ASN A 25 -8.15 13.28 6.97
C ASN A 25 -9.37 13.18 6.01
N PHE A 26 -10.48 12.65 6.55
CA PHE A 26 -11.71 12.30 5.83
C PHE A 26 -12.36 13.49 5.09
N SER A 27 -12.56 13.36 3.76
CA SER A 27 -13.56 14.14 3.01
C SER A 27 -14.03 13.43 1.74
N PHE A 28 -15.33 13.53 1.48
CA PHE A 28 -16.13 12.76 0.52
C PHE A 28 -16.17 13.43 -0.88
N VAL A 29 -16.13 12.62 -1.96
CA VAL A 29 -16.33 13.04 -3.37
C VAL A 29 -17.47 12.16 -3.94
N PRO A 30 -18.28 12.50 -4.97
CA PRO A 30 -19.33 11.61 -5.50
C PRO A 30 -18.83 10.52 -6.47
N ALA A 31 -19.60 9.43 -6.62
CA ALA A 31 -19.26 8.26 -7.43
C ALA A 31 -19.60 8.47 -8.92
N VAL A 32 -18.81 7.89 -9.82
CA VAL A 32 -19.16 7.69 -11.24
C VAL A 32 -19.42 6.17 -11.43
N PRO A 33 -20.23 5.70 -12.40
CA PRO A 33 -20.67 4.30 -12.44
C PRO A 33 -20.24 3.58 -13.73
N THR A 34 -19.09 2.91 -13.74
CA THR A 34 -18.74 1.91 -14.78
C THR A 34 -17.59 1.01 -14.30
N ALA A 35 -17.81 -0.30 -14.35
CA ALA A 35 -16.86 -1.39 -14.09
C ALA A 35 -16.19 -1.41 -12.70
N LEU A 36 -16.97 -1.82 -11.69
CA LEU A 36 -16.50 -2.17 -10.35
C LEU A 36 -15.78 -3.53 -10.39
N LYS A 37 -14.45 -3.54 -10.49
CA LYS A 37 -13.67 -4.67 -9.97
C LYS A 37 -13.11 -4.28 -8.61
N LEU A 38 -13.43 -5.09 -7.62
CA LEU A 38 -12.89 -4.97 -6.27
C LEU A 38 -11.43 -5.42 -6.31
N THR A 39 -10.55 -4.75 -5.57
CA THR A 39 -9.14 -5.18 -5.48
C THR A 39 -9.03 -6.65 -5.07
N ILE A 40 -9.92 -7.08 -4.16
CA ILE A 40 -10.05 -8.47 -3.72
C ILE A 40 -10.51 -9.40 -4.84
N SER A 41 -11.45 -8.99 -5.68
CA SER A 41 -11.90 -9.80 -6.83
C SER A 41 -10.78 -10.02 -7.85
N GLN A 42 -9.87 -9.05 -7.98
CA GLN A 42 -8.69 -9.21 -8.83
C GLN A 42 -7.69 -10.18 -8.20
N LEU A 43 -7.47 -10.11 -6.88
CA LEU A 43 -6.64 -11.07 -6.15
C LEU A 43 -7.14 -12.52 -6.37
N GLN A 44 -8.47 -12.71 -6.31
CA GLN A 44 -9.09 -14.01 -6.55
C GLN A 44 -8.98 -14.48 -8.01
N ALA A 45 -8.90 -13.56 -8.96
CA ALA A 45 -8.82 -13.85 -10.38
C ALA A 45 -7.39 -14.11 -10.89
N VAL A 46 -6.35 -13.92 -10.06
CA VAL A 46 -4.97 -14.17 -10.48
C VAL A 46 -4.72 -15.67 -10.66
N GLU A 47 -4.30 -16.05 -11.85
CA GLU A 47 -3.94 -17.43 -12.18
C GLU A 47 -2.48 -17.74 -11.82
N LYS A 48 -2.21 -19.01 -11.49
CA LYS A 48 -0.85 -19.52 -11.41
C LYS A 48 -0.24 -19.56 -12.81
N GLY A 49 0.94 -18.99 -12.96
CA GLY A 49 1.76 -19.11 -14.17
C GLY A 49 2.51 -20.44 -14.24
N ASN A 50 3.15 -20.69 -15.39
CA ASN A 50 3.83 -21.96 -15.68
C ASN A 50 5.24 -22.08 -15.07
N ARG A 51 5.67 -21.12 -14.25
CA ARG A 51 7.02 -21.07 -13.67
C ARG A 51 7.00 -21.55 -12.24
N GLU A 52 8.16 -21.96 -11.73
CA GLU A 52 8.29 -22.32 -10.31
C GLU A 52 8.47 -21.07 -9.44
N HIS A 53 8.03 -21.16 -8.18
CA HIS A 53 8.27 -20.08 -7.21
C HIS A 53 9.77 -19.96 -6.94
N GLY A 54 10.29 -18.73 -6.88
CA GLY A 54 11.73 -18.50 -6.68
C GLY A 54 12.58 -18.51 -7.96
N GLU A 55 12.04 -18.95 -9.10
CA GLU A 55 12.82 -19.14 -10.33
C GLU A 55 13.28 -17.80 -10.94
N ARG A 56 12.41 -16.78 -10.94
CA ARG A 56 12.70 -15.47 -11.51
C ARG A 56 12.03 -14.35 -10.74
N PHE A 57 12.71 -13.21 -10.64
CA PHE A 57 12.10 -11.97 -10.17
C PHE A 57 11.15 -11.39 -11.23
N GLU A 58 9.89 -11.21 -10.86
CA GLU A 58 8.87 -10.56 -11.67
C GLU A 58 8.19 -9.46 -10.86
N TYR A 59 8.14 -8.24 -11.39
CA TYR A 59 7.46 -7.15 -10.69
C TYR A 59 5.96 -7.31 -10.88
N ASN A 60 5.25 -7.58 -9.77
CA ASN A 60 3.82 -7.80 -9.77
C ASN A 60 3.20 -7.01 -8.61
N SER A 61 2.59 -5.89 -8.97
CA SER A 61 2.03 -4.91 -8.04
C SER A 61 0.81 -5.43 -7.28
N ILE A 62 0.09 -6.41 -7.85
CA ILE A 62 -1.06 -7.04 -7.17
C ILE A 62 -0.64 -7.74 -5.88
N ILE A 63 0.62 -8.16 -5.79
CA ILE A 63 1.14 -8.78 -4.57
C ILE A 63 1.25 -7.76 -3.44
N THR A 64 1.54 -6.50 -3.74
CA THR A 64 1.54 -5.44 -2.72
C THR A 64 0.13 -5.23 -2.16
N ASN A 65 -0.91 -5.28 -3.01
CA ASN A 65 -2.30 -5.27 -2.55
C ASN A 65 -2.64 -6.52 -1.73
N MET A 66 -2.12 -7.70 -2.11
CA MET A 66 -2.30 -8.93 -1.33
C MET A 66 -1.72 -8.81 0.09
N LEU A 67 -0.57 -8.15 0.24
CA LEU A 67 0.02 -7.87 1.56
C LEU A 67 -0.83 -6.92 2.38
N GLY A 68 -1.38 -5.87 1.76
CA GLY A 68 -2.34 -4.97 2.40
C GLY A 68 -3.58 -5.72 2.91
N TRP A 69 -4.16 -6.58 2.07
CA TRP A 69 -5.29 -7.44 2.43
C TRP A 69 -4.95 -8.38 3.59
N LEU A 70 -3.76 -8.97 3.58
CA LEU A 70 -3.30 -9.84 4.66
C LEU A 70 -3.19 -9.09 5.99
N ILE A 71 -2.70 -7.84 5.99
CA ILE A 71 -2.64 -7.00 7.20
C ILE A 71 -4.04 -6.80 7.79
N GLU A 72 -5.05 -6.55 6.95
CA GLU A 72 -6.44 -6.37 7.40
C GLU A 72 -7.09 -7.65 7.94
N HIS A 73 -6.59 -8.83 7.54
CA HIS A 73 -7.08 -10.11 8.05
C HIS A 73 -6.34 -10.58 9.30
N LEU A 74 -5.07 -10.19 9.43
CA LEU A 74 -4.24 -10.52 10.59
C LEU A 74 -4.34 -9.49 11.72
N THR A 75 -4.96 -8.34 11.48
CA THR A 75 -5.07 -7.26 12.45
C THR A 75 -6.49 -6.70 12.45
N ASP A 76 -6.93 -6.11 13.56
CA ASP A 76 -8.23 -5.43 13.64
C ASP A 76 -8.20 -4.01 13.02
N TYR A 77 -7.18 -3.70 12.21
CA TYR A 77 -6.99 -2.38 11.60
C TYR A 77 -7.04 -2.49 10.08
N ASN A 78 -7.58 -1.46 9.44
CA ASN A 78 -7.37 -1.26 8.01
C ASN A 78 -5.86 -1.10 7.73
N SER A 79 -5.38 -1.57 6.59
CA SER A 79 -3.96 -1.55 6.24
C SER A 79 -3.35 -0.14 6.27
N ALA A 80 -4.11 0.90 5.91
CA ALA A 80 -3.69 2.30 6.00
C ALA A 80 -3.56 2.78 7.46
N GLU A 81 -4.50 2.40 8.33
CA GLU A 81 -4.43 2.71 9.76
C GLU A 81 -3.26 1.98 10.42
N PHE A 82 -3.03 0.72 10.05
CA PHE A 82 -1.89 -0.06 10.51
C PHE A 82 -0.57 0.62 10.13
N PHE A 83 -0.43 1.03 8.86
CA PHE A 83 0.75 1.76 8.39
C PHE A 83 0.94 3.08 9.13
N SER A 84 -0.15 3.83 9.32
CA SER A 84 -0.14 5.09 10.06
C SER A 84 0.37 4.89 11.50
N LYS A 85 -0.20 3.94 12.24
CA LYS A 85 0.14 3.66 13.64
C LYS A 85 1.53 3.09 13.84
N ARG A 86 1.98 2.24 12.92
CA ARG A 86 3.24 1.50 13.08
C ARG A 86 4.43 2.23 12.51
N ILE A 87 4.24 3.03 11.46
CA ILE A 87 5.35 3.61 10.70
C ILE A 87 5.18 5.13 10.63
N TRP A 88 4.09 5.63 10.03
CA TRP A 88 3.97 7.05 9.67
C TRP A 88 3.99 7.99 10.89
N SER A 89 3.25 7.64 11.95
CA SER A 89 3.22 8.44 13.18
C SER A 89 4.51 8.35 13.99
N LYS A 90 5.23 7.21 13.89
CA LYS A 90 6.45 6.95 14.66
C LYS A 90 7.70 7.55 14.04
N MET A 91 7.71 7.77 12.72
CA MET A 91 8.86 8.37 12.03
C MET A 91 8.97 9.90 12.20
N GLY A 92 8.03 10.52 12.93
CA GLY A 92 7.99 11.97 13.11
C GLY A 92 7.54 12.70 11.84
N ALA A 93 6.55 12.15 11.12
CA ALA A 93 5.95 12.83 9.98
C ALA A 93 5.32 14.16 10.41
N GLU A 94 5.55 15.22 9.64
CA GLU A 94 4.97 16.55 9.89
C GLU A 94 3.58 16.69 9.28
N SER A 95 3.29 15.94 8.22
CA SER A 95 2.01 15.98 7.52
C SER A 95 1.39 14.60 7.37
N ASP A 96 0.07 14.59 7.30
CA ASP A 96 -0.70 13.40 6.95
C ASP A 96 -0.33 12.92 5.54
N ALA A 97 -0.20 11.60 5.39
CA ALA A 97 -0.19 10.98 4.07
C ALA A 97 -1.60 10.92 3.49
N SER A 98 -1.73 10.54 2.23
CA SER A 98 -3.01 10.17 1.61
C SER A 98 -2.83 8.85 0.88
N ILE A 99 -3.88 8.02 0.86
CA ILE A 99 -3.90 6.80 0.06
C ILE A 99 -5.21 6.68 -0.72
N ALA A 100 -5.13 6.33 -1.99
CA ALA A 100 -6.28 6.02 -2.81
C ALA A 100 -6.95 4.74 -2.32
N MET A 101 -8.27 4.69 -2.44
CA MET A 101 -9.06 3.54 -2.02
C MET A 101 -9.98 3.10 -3.15
N ASP A 102 -10.30 1.81 -3.18
CA ASP A 102 -11.36 1.29 -4.04
C ASP A 102 -12.76 1.59 -3.48
N ASP A 103 -13.79 1.20 -4.22
CA ASP A 103 -15.19 1.47 -3.84
C ASP A 103 -15.65 0.70 -2.58
N LEU A 104 -14.91 -0.32 -2.14
CA LEU A 104 -15.11 -1.00 -0.85
C LEU A 104 -14.20 -0.48 0.27
N ARG A 105 -13.52 0.65 0.03
CA ARG A 105 -12.59 1.29 0.98
C ARG A 105 -11.34 0.45 1.26
N PHE A 106 -10.96 -0.44 0.34
CA PHE A 106 -9.67 -1.09 0.39
C PHE A 106 -8.57 -0.13 -0.09
N PRO A 107 -7.49 0.10 0.66
CA PRO A 107 -6.41 0.98 0.23
C PRO A 107 -5.58 0.37 -0.91
N LEU A 108 -5.28 1.17 -1.92
CA LEU A 108 -4.55 0.77 -3.12
C LEU A 108 -3.05 0.92 -2.91
N TRP A 109 -2.38 -0.19 -2.61
CA TRP A 109 -0.95 -0.26 -2.28
C TRP A 109 -0.05 -0.56 -3.49
N ASP A 110 -0.64 -0.83 -4.66
CA ASP A 110 -0.02 -1.20 -5.93
C ASP A 110 0.72 -0.06 -6.66
N GLY A 111 1.25 0.90 -5.90
CA GLY A 111 2.27 1.87 -6.36
C GLY A 111 1.76 3.23 -6.82
N PHE A 112 0.46 3.41 -7.04
CA PHE A 112 -0.11 4.71 -7.44
C PHE A 112 -0.97 5.39 -6.36
N GLY A 113 -1.36 4.66 -5.32
CA GLY A 113 -2.32 5.15 -4.35
C GLY A 113 -1.75 6.12 -3.32
N PHE A 114 -0.45 6.08 -3.03
CA PHE A 114 0.13 6.79 -1.89
C PHE A 114 0.69 8.18 -2.24
N SER A 115 0.38 9.19 -1.42
CA SER A 115 1.01 10.51 -1.50
C SER A 115 1.37 11.06 -0.12
N GLY A 116 2.45 11.85 -0.07
CA GLY A 116 2.96 12.49 1.14
C GLY A 116 3.89 13.64 0.79
N THR A 117 4.28 14.44 1.78
CA THR A 117 5.20 15.56 1.53
C THR A 117 6.60 15.04 1.22
N LEU A 118 7.38 15.80 0.43
CA LEU A 118 8.76 15.43 0.10
C LEU A 118 9.62 15.24 1.36
N ARG A 119 9.39 16.06 2.39
CA ARG A 119 10.14 15.99 3.65
C ARG A 119 9.81 14.71 4.43
N ASP A 120 8.54 14.32 4.48
CA ASP A 120 8.14 13.09 5.18
C ASP A 120 8.57 11.84 4.41
N LEU A 121 8.57 11.87 3.08
CA LEU A 121 9.19 10.82 2.27
C LEU A 121 10.71 10.72 2.50
N ALA A 122 11.40 11.85 2.69
CA ALA A 122 12.81 11.85 3.06
C ALA A 122 13.04 11.25 4.46
N ARG A 123 12.16 11.50 5.43
CA ARG A 123 12.18 10.84 6.75
C ARG A 123 12.00 9.34 6.65
N PHE A 124 11.10 8.87 5.78
CA PHE A 124 10.94 7.44 5.53
C PHE A 124 12.20 6.81 4.92
N GLY A 125 12.88 7.52 4.01
CA GLY A 125 14.19 7.12 3.49
C GLY A 125 15.25 7.05 4.59
N GLU A 126 15.26 8.03 5.48
CA GLU A 126 16.19 8.08 6.62
C GLU A 126 15.94 6.97 7.64
N LEU A 127 14.67 6.64 7.91
CA LEU A 127 14.27 5.48 8.70
C LEU A 127 14.84 4.19 8.11
N THR A 128 14.74 4.02 6.80
CA THR A 128 15.28 2.87 6.07
C THR A 128 16.81 2.83 6.18
N ARG A 129 17.47 3.99 6.00
CA ARG A 129 18.93 4.13 6.16
C ARG A 129 19.42 3.73 7.55
N ASN A 130 18.63 4.01 8.58
CA ASN A 130 18.93 3.70 9.97
C ASN A 130 18.42 2.32 10.43
N ASN A 131 18.17 1.39 9.50
CA ASN A 131 17.70 0.02 9.80
C ASN A 131 16.41 0.00 10.66
N GLY A 132 15.46 0.87 10.34
CA GLY A 132 14.16 0.92 11.03
C GLY A 132 14.19 1.64 12.37
N LYS A 133 15.25 2.41 12.66
CA LYS A 133 15.40 3.17 13.91
C LYS A 133 15.16 4.65 13.72
N VAL A 134 14.41 5.25 14.65
CA VAL A 134 14.22 6.69 14.77
C VAL A 134 14.98 7.17 16.00
N ILE A 135 15.68 8.30 15.86
CA ILE A 135 16.30 8.99 16.98
C ILE A 135 15.28 10.05 17.39
N ASP A 136 14.77 9.94 18.62
CA ASP A 136 13.87 10.96 19.15
C ASP A 136 14.66 12.25 19.53
N ASN A 137 13.94 13.32 19.83
CA ASN A 137 14.54 14.60 20.22
C ASN A 137 15.26 14.55 21.59
N LEU A 138 15.17 13.43 22.31
CA LEU A 138 15.85 13.16 23.58
C LEU A 138 17.11 12.31 23.39
N GLY A 139 17.44 11.94 22.15
CA GLY A 139 18.59 11.10 21.81
C GLY A 139 18.37 9.60 22.04
N THR A 140 17.14 9.16 22.33
CA THR A 140 16.80 7.76 22.48
C THR A 140 16.44 7.13 21.14
N CYS A 141 16.83 5.87 20.97
CA CYS A 141 16.69 5.14 19.71
C CYS A 141 15.53 4.16 19.81
N GLU A 142 14.39 4.47 19.17
CA GLU A 142 13.25 3.57 19.09
C GLU A 142 13.29 2.79 17.77
N LYS A 143 13.13 1.45 17.87
CA LYS A 143 12.95 0.60 16.69
C LYS A 143 11.48 0.64 16.27
N VAL A 144 11.24 1.17 15.07
CA VAL A 144 9.91 1.30 14.46
C VAL A 144 9.55 0.07 13.63
N VAL A 145 10.53 -0.54 12.95
CA VAL A 145 10.39 -1.73 12.09
C VAL A 145 11.52 -2.72 12.37
#